data_AF-A0A2S2NA35-F1
#
_entry.id   AF-A0A2S2NA35-F1
#
_cell.length_a   1.000
_cell.length_b   1.000
_cell.length_c   1.000
_cell.angle_alpha   90.00
_cell.angle_beta   90.00
_cell.angle_gamma   90.00
#
_symmetry.space_group_name_H-M   'P 1'
#
loop_
_entity.id
_entity.type
_entity.pdbx_description
1 polymer ?
#
loop_
_entity_poly.entity_id
_entity_poly.type
_entity_poly.pdbx_seq_one_letter_code
_entity_poly.pdbx_strand_id
1 'polypeptide(L)'
;MISTYKIMTLLKWAILPLTVFTILVVYSQALEDPQKKGPKVTDIVWFDIKIGSSEPQRVEIGVFGATVPKTAKNFIELAKKPEGEGYKGSKFHRVIKDFMIQGGDFTKGDGTGGRSIFGEKFADENFKLKHYGAGWLSMANAGKDTNGSQFFITTKQTSWLDGRHVVFGKIIKGMKTIRAAESAETDSRDKPVENIVIIDSGHTVISEPYPVSKTDATE
;
A
#
# COMPACT_ATOMS: atom_id res chain seq x y z
N MET A 1 -35.54 56.22 -11.47
CA MET A 1 -36.12 54.91 -11.86
C MET A 1 -35.16 54.21 -12.81
N ILE A 2 -34.36 53.26 -12.33
CA ILE A 2 -33.64 52.35 -13.25
C ILE A 2 -34.73 51.47 -13.87
N SER A 3 -34.91 51.59 -15.19
CA SER A 3 -35.90 50.81 -15.93
C SER A 3 -35.70 49.33 -15.64
N THR A 4 -36.77 48.64 -15.23
CA THR A 4 -36.83 47.20 -14.98
C THR A 4 -36.20 46.40 -16.12
N TYR A 5 -36.27 46.93 -17.35
CA TYR A 5 -35.61 46.37 -18.52
C TYR A 5 -34.08 46.28 -18.37
N LYS A 6 -33.39 47.35 -17.92
CA LYS A 6 -31.92 47.33 -17.72
C LYS A 6 -31.48 46.33 -16.65
N ILE A 7 -32.26 46.20 -15.57
CA ILE A 7 -31.99 45.23 -14.49
C ILE A 7 -32.16 43.81 -15.03
N MET A 8 -33.22 43.54 -15.80
CA MET A 8 -33.47 42.24 -16.41
C MET A 8 -32.39 41.86 -17.45
N THR A 9 -31.89 42.83 -18.23
CA THR A 9 -30.80 42.56 -19.19
C THR A 9 -29.50 42.24 -18.45
N LEU A 10 -29.12 43.02 -17.44
CA LEU A 10 -27.92 42.76 -16.62
C LEU A 10 -27.99 41.41 -15.91
N LEU A 11 -29.17 41.03 -15.38
CA LEU A 11 -29.37 39.72 -14.76
C LEU A 11 -29.14 38.58 -15.77
N LYS A 12 -29.63 38.71 -17.01
CA LYS A 12 -29.43 37.70 -18.07
C LYS A 12 -27.96 37.52 -18.43
N TRP A 13 -27.18 38.61 -18.51
CA TRP A 13 -25.74 38.55 -18.78
C TRP A 13 -24.92 37.98 -17.61
N ALA A 14 -25.43 37.99 -16.39
CA ALA A 14 -24.79 37.35 -15.23
C ALA A 14 -25.19 35.88 -15.06
N ILE A 15 -26.43 35.51 -15.38
CA ILE A 15 -26.96 34.14 -15.22
C ILE A 15 -26.42 33.19 -16.29
N LEU A 16 -26.25 33.66 -17.54
CA LEU A 16 -25.73 32.84 -18.64
C LEU A 16 -24.29 32.33 -18.41
N PRO A 17 -23.30 33.16 -18.04
CA PRO A 17 -21.96 32.68 -17.74
C PRO A 17 -21.92 31.82 -16.47
N LEU A 18 -22.77 32.09 -15.47
CA LEU A 18 -22.84 31.27 -14.26
C LEU A 18 -23.38 29.86 -14.56
N THR A 19 -24.42 29.77 -15.40
CA THR A 19 -24.98 28.48 -15.83
C THR A 19 -24.02 27.71 -16.75
N VAL A 20 -23.33 28.38 -17.66
CA VAL A 20 -22.27 27.75 -18.48
C VAL A 20 -21.11 27.28 -17.60
N PHE A 21 -20.70 28.07 -16.61
CA PHE A 21 -19.65 27.69 -15.66
C PHE A 21 -20.05 26.48 -14.81
N THR A 22 -21.26 26.44 -14.26
CA THR A 22 -21.73 25.28 -13.50
C THR A 22 -21.86 24.03 -14.37
N ILE A 23 -22.35 24.17 -15.61
CA ILE A 23 -22.38 23.04 -16.57
C ILE A 23 -20.97 22.56 -16.89
N LEU A 24 -20.00 23.47 -17.11
CA LEU A 24 -18.61 23.10 -17.36
C LEU A 24 -17.96 22.39 -16.16
N VAL A 25 -18.26 22.84 -14.93
CA VAL A 25 -17.78 22.19 -13.70
C VAL A 25 -18.39 20.80 -13.55
N VAL A 26 -19.71 20.66 -13.74
CA VAL A 26 -20.40 19.36 -13.68
C VAL A 26 -19.91 18.43 -14.79
N TYR A 27 -19.72 18.93 -16.01
CA TYR A 27 -19.20 18.14 -17.12
C TYR A 27 -17.74 17.72 -16.87
N SER A 28 -16.90 18.62 -16.34
CA SER A 28 -15.51 18.28 -15.96
C SER A 28 -15.44 17.21 -14.86
N GLN A 29 -16.33 17.28 -13.86
CA GLN A 29 -16.45 16.24 -12.83
C GLN A 29 -16.97 14.91 -13.40
N ALA A 30 -17.89 14.95 -14.36
CA ALA A 30 -18.41 13.75 -15.04
C ALA A 30 -17.40 13.13 -16.01
N LEU A 31 -16.48 13.92 -16.56
CA LEU A 31 -15.36 13.48 -17.40
C LEU A 31 -14.16 12.95 -16.60
N GLU A 32 -14.17 13.03 -15.25
CA GLU A 32 -13.17 12.32 -14.46
C GLU A 32 -13.35 10.81 -14.65
N ASP A 33 -12.44 10.22 -15.43
CA ASP A 33 -12.37 8.79 -15.68
C ASP A 33 -12.39 7.99 -14.36
N PRO A 34 -13.42 7.17 -14.11
CA PRO A 34 -13.48 6.29 -12.94
C PRO A 34 -12.28 5.35 -12.84
N GLN A 35 -11.59 5.04 -13.96
CA GLN A 35 -10.37 4.23 -13.96
C GLN A 35 -9.12 4.97 -13.43
N LYS A 36 -9.12 6.30 -13.36
CA LYS A 36 -8.01 7.09 -12.79
C LYS A 36 -7.93 7.03 -11.27
N LYS A 37 -9.00 6.63 -10.58
CA LYS A 37 -8.98 6.44 -9.13
C LYS A 37 -8.44 5.04 -8.84
N GLY A 38 -7.28 4.93 -8.19
CA GLY A 38 -6.72 3.64 -7.79
C GLY A 38 -7.43 3.03 -6.60
N PRO A 39 -6.89 1.93 -6.01
CA PRO A 39 -7.53 1.26 -4.89
C PRO A 39 -7.71 2.22 -3.70
N LYS A 40 -8.79 2.00 -2.94
CA LYS A 40 -9.06 2.77 -1.73
C LYS A 40 -8.29 2.19 -0.55
N VAL A 41 -7.59 3.05 0.19
CA VAL A 41 -7.02 2.74 1.49
C VAL A 41 -8.16 2.71 2.50
N THR A 42 -8.38 1.57 3.15
CA THR A 42 -9.40 1.41 4.21
C THR A 42 -8.78 1.41 5.60
N ASP A 43 -7.51 1.05 5.68
CA ASP A 43 -6.77 0.85 6.92
C ASP A 43 -5.32 1.24 6.72
N ILE A 44 -4.67 1.71 7.78
CA ILE A 44 -3.23 1.89 7.83
C ILE A 44 -2.64 0.83 8.75
N VAL A 45 -1.66 0.09 8.26
CA VAL A 45 -0.73 -0.68 9.09
C VAL A 45 0.57 0.10 9.17
N TRP A 46 1.13 0.25 10.37
CA TRP A 46 2.41 0.92 10.56
C TRP A 46 3.45 -0.04 11.13
N PHE A 47 4.69 0.15 10.71
CA PHE A 47 5.88 -0.56 11.20
C PHE A 47 6.92 0.45 11.67
N ASP A 48 7.47 0.25 12.86
CA ASP A 48 8.69 0.92 13.28
C ASP A 48 9.87 0.02 12.90
N ILE A 49 10.62 0.41 11.86
CA ILE A 49 11.69 -0.39 11.28
C ILE A 49 13.04 0.10 11.78
N LYS A 50 13.84 -0.82 12.31
CA LYS A 50 15.24 -0.59 12.73
C LYS A 50 16.20 -1.28 11.77
N ILE A 51 17.21 -0.55 11.28
CA ILE A 51 18.26 -1.07 10.39
C ILE A 51 19.56 -1.09 11.18
N GLY A 52 20.08 -2.28 11.51
CA GLY A 52 21.30 -2.42 12.30
C GLY A 52 21.21 -1.67 13.64
N SER A 53 22.14 -0.74 13.87
CA SER A 53 22.18 0.11 15.07
C SER A 53 21.45 1.45 14.93
N SER A 54 20.75 1.71 13.82
CA SER A 54 20.05 2.98 13.59
C SER A 54 18.89 3.20 14.56
N GLU A 55 18.44 4.44 14.70
CA GLU A 55 17.16 4.72 15.34
C GLU A 55 16.00 4.15 14.51
N PRO A 56 14.96 3.58 15.14
CA PRO A 56 13.79 3.10 14.43
C PRO A 56 13.07 4.22 13.66
N GLN A 57 12.60 3.92 12.46
CA GLN A 57 11.84 4.85 11.62
C GLN A 57 10.48 4.25 11.27
N ARG A 58 9.43 5.07 11.39
CA ARG A 58 8.06 4.65 11.08
C ARG A 58 7.80 4.61 9.57
N VAL A 59 7.19 3.52 9.13
CA VAL A 59 6.60 3.33 7.80
C VAL A 59 5.11 3.12 7.95
N GLU A 60 4.30 3.81 7.16
CA GLU A 60 2.85 3.66 7.13
C GLU A 60 2.41 3.09 5.77
N ILE A 61 1.60 2.04 5.84
CA ILE A 61 1.15 1.23 4.71
C ILE A 61 -0.36 1.35 4.62
N GLY A 62 -0.85 1.88 3.51
CA GLY A 62 -2.27 1.89 3.18
C GLY A 62 -2.68 0.52 2.67
N VAL A 63 -3.66 -0.10 3.31
CA VAL A 63 -4.16 -1.45 3.01
C VAL A 63 -5.49 -1.36 2.27
N PHE A 64 -5.69 -2.20 1.26
CA PHE A 64 -6.83 -2.15 0.34
C PHE A 64 -7.95 -3.11 0.73
N GLY A 65 -8.52 -2.96 1.93
CA GLY A 65 -9.53 -3.87 2.48
C GLY A 65 -10.82 -4.01 1.66
N ALA A 66 -11.17 -2.99 0.86
CA ALA A 66 -12.30 -3.10 -0.07
C ALA A 66 -12.00 -3.98 -1.31
N THR A 67 -10.73 -4.10 -1.70
CA THR A 67 -10.31 -4.84 -2.91
C THR A 67 -9.95 -6.29 -2.60
N VAL A 68 -9.31 -6.50 -1.45
CA VAL A 68 -8.79 -7.80 -0.98
C VAL A 68 -9.05 -7.97 0.53
N PRO A 69 -10.33 -8.02 0.96
CA PRO A 69 -10.71 -8.03 2.37
C PRO A 69 -10.06 -9.18 3.18
N LYS A 70 -9.90 -10.37 2.61
CA LYS A 70 -9.32 -11.51 3.33
C LYS A 70 -7.82 -11.32 3.55
N THR A 71 -7.10 -10.88 2.52
CA THR A 71 -5.66 -10.63 2.53
C THR A 71 -5.34 -9.45 3.45
N ALA A 72 -6.10 -8.36 3.33
CA ALA A 72 -6.02 -7.20 4.21
C ALA A 72 -6.23 -7.59 5.68
N LYS A 73 -7.28 -8.34 5.98
CA LYS A 73 -7.56 -8.82 7.33
C LYS A 73 -6.41 -9.65 7.90
N ASN A 74 -5.84 -10.56 7.10
CA ASN A 74 -4.67 -11.34 7.53
C ASN A 74 -3.49 -10.43 7.93
N PHE A 75 -3.14 -9.48 7.07
CA PHE A 75 -2.00 -8.59 7.31
C PHE A 75 -2.24 -7.68 8.53
N ILE A 76 -3.44 -7.10 8.66
CA ILE A 76 -3.82 -6.23 9.78
C ILE A 76 -3.77 -6.99 11.11
N GLU A 77 -4.35 -8.18 11.17
CA GLU A 77 -4.37 -8.96 12.40
C GLU A 77 -2.96 -9.41 12.81
N LEU A 78 -2.10 -9.81 11.86
CA LEU A 78 -0.70 -10.13 12.14
C LEU A 78 0.12 -8.92 12.61
N ALA A 79 -0.22 -7.70 12.17
CA ALA A 79 0.43 -6.48 12.64
C ALA A 79 0.07 -6.10 14.09
N LYS A 80 -1.08 -6.57 14.59
CA LYS A 80 -1.56 -6.32 15.96
C LYS A 80 -1.04 -7.33 16.99
N LYS A 81 -0.45 -8.42 16.53
CA LYS A 81 0.01 -9.52 17.39
C LYS A 81 1.28 -9.16 18.16
N PRO A 82 1.46 -9.71 19.37
CA PRO A 82 2.70 -9.54 20.11
C PRO A 82 3.87 -10.22 19.39
N GLU A 83 5.08 -9.93 19.88
CA GLU A 83 6.30 -10.53 19.36
C GLU A 83 6.25 -12.06 19.38
N GLY A 84 6.67 -12.70 18.29
CA GLY A 84 6.60 -14.16 18.10
C GLY A 84 5.25 -14.69 17.60
N GLU A 85 4.20 -13.87 17.58
CA GLU A 85 2.88 -14.24 17.05
C GLU A 85 2.49 -13.50 15.76
N GLY A 86 3.25 -12.47 15.36
CA GLY A 86 3.04 -11.70 14.15
C GLY A 86 4.24 -10.82 13.81
N TYR A 87 4.02 -9.66 13.21
CA TYR A 87 5.12 -8.92 12.59
C TYR A 87 6.11 -8.26 13.55
N LYS A 88 5.69 -7.93 14.77
CA LYS A 88 6.58 -7.39 15.80
C LYS A 88 7.72 -8.37 16.10
N GLY A 89 8.96 -7.88 16.09
CA GLY A 89 10.20 -8.65 16.24
C GLY A 89 10.62 -9.43 14.99
N SER A 90 9.79 -9.52 13.96
CA SER A 90 10.15 -10.19 12.71
C SER A 90 11.09 -9.33 11.86
N LYS A 91 11.82 -9.95 10.93
CA LYS A 91 12.83 -9.29 10.10
C LYS A 91 12.53 -9.37 8.60
N PHE A 92 13.09 -8.42 7.86
CA PHE A 92 13.25 -8.52 6.42
C PHE A 92 14.43 -9.45 6.15
N HIS A 93 14.13 -10.70 5.80
CA HIS A 93 15.13 -11.76 5.68
C HIS A 93 15.73 -11.85 4.26
N ARG A 94 15.15 -11.13 3.30
CA ARG A 94 15.61 -11.09 1.91
C ARG A 94 15.42 -9.70 1.32
N VAL A 95 16.49 -9.13 0.77
CA VAL A 95 16.52 -7.78 0.19
C VAL A 95 17.25 -7.84 -1.14
N ILE A 96 16.59 -7.42 -2.22
CA ILE A 96 17.19 -7.37 -3.55
C ILE A 96 17.03 -5.96 -4.10
N LYS A 97 18.17 -5.29 -4.30
CA LYS A 97 18.24 -3.95 -4.88
C LYS A 97 17.56 -3.90 -6.25
N ASP A 98 16.85 -2.82 -6.52
CA ASP A 98 16.07 -2.57 -7.74
C ASP A 98 14.96 -3.61 -8.00
N PHE A 99 14.53 -4.31 -6.95
CA PHE A 99 13.46 -5.28 -7.00
C PHE A 99 12.48 -5.13 -5.82
N MET A 100 12.86 -5.60 -4.62
CA MET A 100 11.98 -5.64 -3.46
C MET A 100 12.73 -5.92 -2.14
N ILE A 101 12.06 -5.64 -1.03
CA ILE A 101 12.41 -6.16 0.30
C ILE A 101 11.31 -7.11 0.79
N GLN A 102 11.67 -8.26 1.34
CA GLN A 102 10.76 -9.32 1.78
C GLN A 102 10.93 -9.64 3.27
N GLY A 103 9.79 -9.73 3.97
CA GLY A 103 9.70 -10.00 5.39
C GLY A 103 8.47 -10.83 5.75
N GLY A 104 8.08 -10.81 7.03
CA GLY A 104 6.84 -11.44 7.50
C GLY A 104 6.95 -12.93 7.87
N ASP A 105 8.13 -13.54 7.80
CA ASP A 105 8.39 -14.83 8.45
C ASP A 105 8.74 -14.59 9.93
N PHE A 106 7.70 -14.54 10.76
CA PHE A 106 7.85 -14.31 12.20
C PHE A 106 8.14 -15.59 13.00
N THR A 107 8.13 -16.76 12.35
CA THR A 107 8.34 -18.05 13.05
C THR A 107 9.78 -18.54 12.99
N LYS A 108 10.47 -18.31 11.88
CA LYS A 108 11.85 -18.74 11.65
C LYS A 108 12.75 -17.60 11.18
N GLY A 109 12.18 -16.63 10.48
CA GLY A 109 12.90 -15.47 9.95
C GLY A 109 13.90 -15.83 8.84
N ASP A 110 13.70 -16.92 8.12
CA ASP A 110 14.60 -17.34 7.04
C ASP A 110 13.87 -17.56 5.71
N GLY A 111 12.56 -17.32 5.69
CA GLY A 111 11.71 -17.51 4.52
C GLY A 111 11.07 -18.90 4.46
N THR A 112 11.41 -19.81 5.37
CA THR A 112 10.85 -21.18 5.42
C THR A 112 9.69 -21.33 6.41
N GLY A 113 9.27 -20.23 7.03
CA GLY A 113 8.18 -20.19 8.00
C GLY A 113 7.12 -19.14 7.70
N GLY A 114 6.38 -18.79 8.74
CA GLY A 114 5.24 -17.87 8.68
C GLY A 114 3.93 -18.63 8.45
N ARG A 115 2.83 -18.08 8.95
CA ARG A 115 1.49 -18.62 8.77
C ARG A 115 0.46 -17.50 8.82
N SER A 116 -0.65 -17.70 8.13
CA SER A 116 -1.77 -16.75 8.14
C SER A 116 -2.61 -16.90 9.41
N ILE A 117 -3.51 -15.94 9.65
CA ILE A 117 -4.55 -16.06 10.68
C ILE A 117 -5.58 -17.16 10.38
N PHE A 118 -5.56 -17.71 9.16
CA PHE A 118 -6.48 -18.74 8.69
C PHE A 118 -5.85 -20.15 8.69
N GLY A 119 -4.63 -20.28 9.20
CA GLY A 119 -3.81 -21.51 9.12
C GLY A 119 -2.52 -21.29 8.34
N GLU A 120 -1.82 -22.37 8.00
CA GLU A 120 -0.51 -22.30 7.32
C GLU A 120 -0.56 -21.53 6.00
N LYS A 121 -1.61 -21.76 5.18
CA LYS A 121 -1.76 -21.16 3.86
C LYS A 121 -3.21 -20.74 3.57
N PHE A 122 -3.40 -19.76 2.71
CA PHE A 122 -4.69 -19.39 2.12
C PHE A 122 -4.58 -19.08 0.61
N ALA A 123 -5.72 -19.23 -0.08
CA ALA A 123 -5.84 -19.03 -1.52
C ALA A 123 -5.55 -17.59 -1.98
N ASP A 124 -5.15 -17.45 -3.25
CA ASP A 124 -5.01 -16.16 -3.91
C ASP A 124 -6.39 -15.50 -4.04
N GLU A 125 -6.58 -14.35 -3.38
CA GLU A 125 -7.91 -13.74 -3.28
C GLU A 125 -8.40 -13.15 -4.60
N ASN A 126 -7.56 -12.37 -5.29
CA ASN A 126 -7.72 -11.94 -6.67
C ASN A 126 -6.45 -11.23 -7.17
N PHE A 127 -6.39 -10.96 -8.47
CA PHE A 127 -5.30 -10.21 -9.11
C PHE A 127 -5.81 -8.91 -9.78
N LYS A 128 -6.77 -8.21 -9.17
CA LYS A 128 -7.31 -6.94 -9.69
C LYS A 128 -6.25 -5.82 -9.69
N LEU A 129 -5.29 -5.90 -8.78
CA LEU A 129 -4.19 -4.96 -8.64
C LEU A 129 -2.91 -5.56 -9.21
N LYS A 130 -2.01 -4.67 -9.63
CA LYS A 130 -0.72 -4.97 -10.26
C LYS A 130 0.41 -4.31 -9.48
N HIS A 131 1.64 -4.68 -9.77
CA HIS A 131 2.81 -4.09 -9.16
C HIS A 131 3.19 -2.82 -9.93
N TYR A 132 2.40 -1.76 -9.76
CA TYR A 132 2.44 -0.56 -10.60
C TYR A 132 3.74 0.27 -10.48
N GLY A 133 4.55 0.04 -9.45
CA GLY A 133 5.73 0.85 -9.17
C GLY A 133 6.41 0.47 -7.87
N ALA A 134 7.30 1.33 -7.39
CA ALA A 134 7.91 1.24 -6.07
C ALA A 134 6.90 1.53 -4.95
N GLY A 135 7.07 0.85 -3.82
CA GLY A 135 6.25 1.00 -2.63
C GLY A 135 4.94 0.22 -2.65
N TRP A 136 4.72 -0.70 -3.60
CA TRP A 136 3.55 -1.56 -3.59
C TRP A 136 3.79 -2.78 -2.71
N LEU A 137 2.81 -3.12 -1.88
CA LEU A 137 2.85 -4.25 -0.94
C LEU A 137 2.10 -5.45 -1.53
N SER A 138 2.73 -6.62 -1.48
CA SER A 138 2.22 -7.84 -2.11
C SER A 138 2.60 -9.08 -1.32
N MET A 139 1.80 -10.14 -1.45
CA MET A 139 2.02 -11.40 -0.73
C MET A 139 3.16 -12.19 -1.36
N ALA A 140 4.11 -12.65 -0.55
CA ALA A 140 5.03 -13.70 -0.98
C ALA A 140 4.31 -15.05 -0.94
N ASN A 141 4.61 -15.91 -1.90
CA ASN A 141 4.06 -17.27 -1.97
C ASN A 141 5.07 -18.23 -2.60
N ALA A 142 4.83 -19.53 -2.46
CA ALA A 142 5.61 -20.62 -3.05
C ALA A 142 4.81 -21.31 -4.17
N GLY A 143 4.08 -20.51 -4.96
CA GLY A 143 3.14 -20.97 -5.98
C GLY A 143 1.69 -20.65 -5.63
N LYS A 144 0.80 -21.02 -6.56
CA LYS A 144 -0.63 -20.71 -6.50
C LYS A 144 -1.24 -21.14 -5.15
N ASP A 145 -2.06 -20.27 -4.56
CA ASP A 145 -2.83 -20.54 -3.34
C ASP A 145 -1.98 -20.89 -2.10
N THR A 146 -0.77 -20.33 -2.00
CA THR A 146 0.15 -20.58 -0.86
C THR A 146 0.49 -19.34 -0.04
N ASN A 147 -0.42 -18.38 0.02
CA ASN A 147 -0.24 -17.16 0.83
C ASN A 147 -0.20 -17.51 2.32
N GLY A 148 0.77 -16.96 3.05
CA GLY A 148 0.93 -17.16 4.50
C GLY A 148 0.95 -15.81 5.24
N SER A 149 2.07 -15.50 5.88
CA SER A 149 2.35 -14.18 6.47
C SER A 149 3.43 -13.39 5.76
N GLN A 150 4.22 -14.05 4.90
CA GLN A 150 5.32 -13.37 4.22
C GLN A 150 4.79 -12.39 3.18
N PHE A 151 5.44 -11.23 3.11
CA PHE A 151 5.10 -10.16 2.19
C PHE A 151 6.37 -9.55 1.62
N PHE A 152 6.23 -8.82 0.52
CA PHE A 152 7.29 -7.98 -0.01
C PHE A 152 6.78 -6.59 -0.36
N ILE A 153 7.68 -5.61 -0.22
CA ILE A 153 7.47 -4.23 -0.65
C ILE A 153 8.36 -4.01 -1.87
N THR A 154 7.76 -3.65 -3.00
CA THR A 154 8.50 -3.39 -4.22
C THR A 154 9.33 -2.12 -4.11
N THR A 155 10.48 -2.10 -4.78
CA THR A 155 11.32 -0.90 -4.89
C THR A 155 11.45 -0.43 -6.34
N LYS A 156 10.84 -1.17 -7.27
CA LYS A 156 10.66 -0.85 -8.68
C LYS A 156 9.33 -1.42 -9.15
N GLN A 157 8.87 -1.03 -10.34
CA GLN A 157 7.80 -1.74 -11.03
C GLN A 157 8.22 -3.21 -11.30
N THR A 158 7.36 -4.16 -10.92
CA THR A 158 7.64 -5.61 -11.01
C THR A 158 6.54 -6.36 -11.75
N SER A 159 6.22 -5.91 -12.98
CA SER A 159 5.08 -6.42 -13.77
C SER A 159 5.12 -7.92 -14.08
N TRP A 160 6.29 -8.57 -14.02
CA TRP A 160 6.41 -10.02 -14.19
C TRP A 160 5.78 -10.83 -13.04
N LEU A 161 5.47 -10.18 -11.92
CA LEU A 161 4.76 -10.77 -10.77
C LEU A 161 3.23 -10.60 -10.86
N ASP A 162 2.73 -9.82 -11.81
CA ASP A 162 1.29 -9.60 -11.99
C ASP A 162 0.57 -10.91 -12.30
N GLY A 163 -0.57 -11.13 -11.64
CA GLY A 163 -1.33 -12.38 -11.77
C GLY A 163 -0.74 -13.58 -11.02
N ARG A 164 0.36 -13.39 -10.27
CA ARG A 164 1.03 -14.44 -9.49
C ARG A 164 1.12 -14.14 -8.00
N HIS A 165 1.19 -12.85 -7.64
CA HIS A 165 1.23 -12.39 -6.25
C HIS A 165 0.09 -11.40 -6.00
N VAL A 166 -0.63 -11.59 -4.90
CA VAL A 166 -1.76 -10.73 -4.52
C VAL A 166 -1.23 -9.41 -4.00
N VAL A 167 -1.47 -8.33 -4.75
CA VAL A 167 -1.17 -6.95 -4.32
C VAL A 167 -2.27 -6.44 -3.40
N PHE A 168 -1.92 -5.94 -2.23
CA PHE A 168 -2.89 -5.61 -1.18
C PHE A 168 -2.64 -4.32 -0.40
N GLY A 169 -1.56 -3.59 -0.70
CA GLY A 169 -1.32 -2.28 -0.11
C GLY A 169 -0.31 -1.44 -0.87
N LYS A 170 -0.04 -0.24 -0.35
CA LYS A 170 0.99 0.67 -0.83
C LYS A 170 1.56 1.49 0.33
N ILE A 171 2.86 1.77 0.31
CA ILE A 171 3.50 2.73 1.20
C ILE A 171 2.88 4.10 1.00
N ILE A 172 2.42 4.71 2.08
CA ILE A 172 1.86 6.07 2.10
C ILE A 172 2.85 7.04 2.74
N LYS A 173 3.73 6.54 3.62
CA LYS A 173 4.79 7.32 4.26
C LYS A 173 5.96 6.43 4.65
N GLY A 174 7.17 6.94 4.54
CA GLY A 174 8.38 6.24 4.98
C GLY A 174 9.04 5.41 3.88
N MET A 175 8.75 5.69 2.61
CA MET A 175 9.45 5.09 1.47
C MET A 175 10.97 5.32 1.55
N LYS A 176 11.42 6.44 2.13
CA LYS A 176 12.86 6.66 2.42
C LYS A 176 13.48 5.55 3.29
N THR A 177 12.73 5.01 4.26
CA THR A 177 13.16 3.91 5.12
C THR A 177 13.24 2.61 4.33
N ILE A 178 12.28 2.39 3.42
CA ILE A 178 12.30 1.25 2.49
C ILE A 178 13.51 1.32 1.54
N ARG A 179 13.85 2.51 1.04
CA ARG A 179 15.05 2.73 0.20
C ARG A 179 16.36 2.54 0.96
N ALA A 180 16.40 2.96 2.23
CA ALA A 180 17.54 2.68 3.09
C ALA A 180 17.70 1.18 3.35
N ALA A 181 16.61 0.48 3.64
CA ALA A 181 16.59 -0.98 3.80
C ALA A 181 17.01 -1.70 2.51
N GLU A 182 16.53 -1.26 1.35
CA GLU A 182 16.93 -1.78 0.04
C GLU A 182 18.43 -1.62 -0.25
N SER A 183 19.03 -0.53 0.24
CA SER A 183 20.44 -0.20 0.00
C SER A 183 21.39 -0.83 1.02
N ALA A 184 20.87 -1.61 1.98
CA ALA A 184 21.68 -2.33 2.96
C ALA A 184 22.56 -3.39 2.27
N GLU A 185 23.73 -3.64 2.85
CA GLU A 185 24.60 -4.71 2.39
C GLU A 185 23.95 -6.09 2.61
N THR A 186 24.04 -6.96 1.62
CA THR A 186 23.46 -8.31 1.66
C THR A 186 24.52 -9.37 1.37
N ASP A 187 24.35 -10.57 1.95
CA ASP A 187 25.14 -11.75 1.62
C ASP A 187 24.79 -12.32 0.23
N SER A 188 25.46 -13.40 -0.15
CA SER A 188 25.24 -14.10 -1.43
C SER A 188 23.85 -14.72 -1.62
N ARG A 189 22.99 -14.71 -0.59
CA ARG A 189 21.61 -15.22 -0.62
C ARG A 189 20.60 -14.08 -0.49
N ASP A 190 21.01 -12.85 -0.78
CA ASP A 190 20.19 -11.65 -0.66
C ASP A 190 19.78 -11.34 0.80
N LYS A 191 20.43 -11.93 1.81
CA LYS A 191 20.10 -11.68 3.22
C LYS A 191 20.87 -10.46 3.72
N PRO A 192 20.21 -9.46 4.34
CA PRO A 192 20.91 -8.34 4.97
C PRO A 192 21.99 -8.79 5.97
N VAL A 193 23.18 -8.19 5.87
CA VAL A 193 24.29 -8.43 6.81
C VAL A 193 23.93 -7.89 8.19
N GLU A 194 23.46 -6.65 8.24
CA GLU A 194 22.81 -6.09 9.43
C GLU A 194 21.31 -6.41 9.40
N ASN A 195 20.76 -6.78 10.56
CA ASN A 195 19.33 -7.10 10.63
C ASN A 195 18.48 -5.85 10.37
N ILE A 196 17.43 -6.03 9.57
CA ILE A 196 16.36 -5.05 9.36
C ILE A 196 15.11 -5.60 10.04
N VAL A 197 14.70 -5.01 11.16
CA VAL A 197 13.71 -5.58 12.08
C VAL A 197 12.52 -4.64 12.22
N ILE A 198 11.31 -5.21 12.27
CA ILE A 198 10.08 -4.52 12.66
C ILE A 198 10.02 -4.56 14.18
N ILE A 199 10.50 -3.51 14.85
CA ILE A 199 10.59 -3.49 16.32
C ILE A 199 9.23 -3.24 16.99
N ASP A 200 8.31 -2.60 16.29
CA ASP A 200 6.92 -2.43 16.69
C ASP A 200 6.02 -2.36 15.48
N SER A 201 4.76 -2.76 15.65
CA SER A 201 3.77 -2.73 14.58
C SER A 201 2.38 -2.51 15.13
N GLY A 202 1.50 -1.97 14.30
CA GLY A 202 0.10 -1.83 14.65
C GLY A 202 -0.76 -1.38 13.49
N HIS A 203 -1.98 -0.98 13.83
CA HIS A 203 -3.06 -0.74 12.87
C HIS A 203 -3.93 0.44 13.30
N THR A 204 -4.41 1.18 12.32
CA THR A 204 -5.36 2.28 12.46
C THR A 204 -6.43 2.15 11.37
N VAL A 205 -7.71 2.21 11.76
CA VAL A 205 -8.84 2.23 10.81
C VAL A 205 -8.96 3.63 10.20
N ILE A 206 -9.23 3.70 8.89
CA ILE A 206 -9.55 4.97 8.22
C ILE A 206 -11.06 5.13 8.12
N SER A 207 -11.60 6.16 8.77
CA SER A 207 -13.04 6.44 8.79
C SER A 207 -13.60 6.80 7.41
N GLU A 208 -12.79 7.46 6.57
CA GLU A 208 -13.16 7.88 5.22
C GLU A 208 -12.16 7.32 4.19
N PRO A 209 -12.45 6.14 3.60
CA PRO A 209 -11.53 5.51 2.65
C PRO A 209 -11.26 6.37 1.43
N TYR A 210 -9.97 6.60 1.14
CA TYR A 210 -9.51 7.47 0.04
C TYR A 210 -8.72 6.68 -1.01
N PRO A 211 -8.82 7.03 -2.30
CA PRO A 211 -8.06 6.37 -3.35
C PRO A 211 -6.59 6.82 -3.36
N VAL A 212 -5.69 5.92 -3.78
CA VAL A 212 -4.29 6.26 -4.10
C VAL A 212 -4.01 6.09 -5.60
N SER A 213 -3.02 6.80 -6.14
CA SER A 213 -2.62 6.66 -7.54
C SER A 213 -1.94 5.31 -7.81
N LYS A 214 -2.16 4.77 -9.01
CA LYS A 214 -1.49 3.57 -9.56
C LYS A 214 -0.07 3.89 -10.07
N THR A 215 0.76 4.47 -9.21
CA THR A 215 2.13 4.92 -9.50
C THR A 215 3.07 4.56 -8.33
N ASP A 216 4.33 4.96 -8.41
CA ASP A 216 5.28 4.89 -7.29
C ASP A 216 4.73 5.56 -6.03
N ALA A 217 5.20 5.10 -4.86
CA ALA A 217 5.11 5.84 -3.60
C ALA A 217 6.14 6.96 -3.59
N THR A 218 5.73 8.15 -3.15
CA THR A 218 6.53 9.39 -3.22
C THR A 218 7.17 9.78 -1.88
N GLU A 219 6.69 9.24 -0.74
CA GLU A 219 7.11 9.63 0.63
C GLU A 219 7.50 8.43 1.49
#